data_AF-A0A8J9SRB2-F1
#
_entry.id   AF-A0A8J9SRB2-F1
#
_cell.length_a   1.000
_cell.length_b   1.000
_cell.length_c   1.000
_cell.angle_alpha   90.00
_cell.angle_beta   90.00
_cell.angle_gamma   90.00
#
_symmetry.space_group_name_H-M   'P 1'
#
loop_
_entity.id
_entity.type
_entity.pdbx_description
1 polymer ?
#
loop_
_entity_poly.entity_id
_entity_poly.type
_entity_poly.pdbx_seq_one_letter_code
_entity_poly.pdbx_strand_id
1 'polypeptide(L)' 'MKKTPAGEVVIVPRNFKLLEELERSEKGHGDMAISFGLVDTSDTFLSDWNGGILGPPGVR' A
#
# COMPACT_ATOMS: atom_id res chain seq x y z
N MET A 1 -5.03 -14.21 -0.80
CA MET A 1 -5.04 -14.91 0.51
C MET A 1 -3.87 -15.87 0.54
N LYS A 2 -2.98 -15.78 1.54
CA LYS A 2 -1.87 -16.72 1.68
C LYS A 2 -2.44 -18.02 2.31
N LYS A 3 -2.16 -19.17 1.71
CA LYS A 3 -2.55 -20.48 2.26
C LYS A 3 -1.33 -21.12 2.92
N THR A 4 -1.52 -21.78 4.06
CA THR A 4 -0.45 -22.60 4.67
C THR A 4 -0.28 -23.91 3.89
N PRO A 5 0.84 -24.63 4.03
CA PRO A 5 1.01 -25.96 3.45
C PRO A 5 -0.07 -26.96 3.89
N ALA A 6 -0.70 -26.74 5.05
CA ALA A 6 -1.81 -27.54 5.57
C ALA A 6 -3.19 -27.14 4.99
N GLY A 7 -3.26 -26.16 4.09
CA GLY A 7 -4.49 -25.75 3.40
C GLY A 7 -5.34 -24.72 4.16
N GLU A 8 -4.91 -24.26 5.34
CA GLU A 8 -5.62 -23.24 6.10
C GLU A 8 -5.47 -21.85 5.46
N VAL A 9 -6.56 -21.08 5.50
CA VAL A 9 -6.58 -19.70 5.00
C VAL A 9 -6.02 -18.78 6.07
N VAL A 10 -4.89 -18.15 5.78
CA VAL A 10 -4.33 -17.14 6.68
C VAL A 10 -5.06 -15.81 6.45
N ILE A 11 -5.77 -15.36 7.48
CA ILE A 11 -6.36 -14.03 7.52
C ILE A 11 -5.33 -13.06 8.10
N VAL A 12 -4.89 -12.10 7.29
CA VAL A 12 -4.00 -11.04 7.75
C VAL A 12 -4.85 -9.86 8.23
N PRO A 13 -4.68 -9.37 9.47
CA PRO A 13 -5.43 -8.23 9.95
C PRO A 13 -5.16 -6.96 9.13
N ARG A 14 -6.15 -6.08 9.03
CA ARG A 14 -6.10 -4.83 8.25
C ARG A 14 -4.82 -4.04 8.47
N ASN A 15 -4.45 -3.78 9.72
CA ASN A 15 -3.30 -2.93 10.02
C ASN A 15 -1.98 -3.53 9.52
N PHE A 16 -1.81 -4.86 9.58
CA PHE A 16 -0.61 -5.50 9.02
C PHE A 16 -0.53 -5.37 7.49
N LYS A 17 -1.68 -5.41 6.80
CA LYS A 17 -1.73 -5.15 5.36
C LYS A 17 -1.35 -3.72 5.03
N LEU A 18 -1.89 -2.77 5.78
CA LEU A 18 -1.61 -1.36 5.59
C LEU A 18 -0.17 -0.98 5.93
N LEU A 19 0.44 -1.61 6.94
CA LEU A 19 1.86 -1.45 7.23
C LEU A 19 2.75 -1.98 6.09
N GLU A 20 2.41 -3.14 5.52
CA GLU A 20 3.09 -3.69 4.33
C GLU A 20 2.97 -2.75 3.13
N GLU A 21 1.82 -2.10 2.94
CA GLU A 21 1.59 -1.11 1.89
C GLU A 21 2.37 0.19 2.13
N LEU A 22 2.40 0.70 3.37
CA LEU A 22 3.16 1.89 3.73
C LEU A 22 4.65 1.69 3.44
N GLU A 23 5.21 0.57 3.90
CA GLU A 23 6.62 0.22 3.68
C GLU A 23 6.96 0.11 2.18
N ARG A 24 6.05 -0.49 1.38
CA ARG A 24 6.21 -0.58 -0.08
C ARG A 24 6.16 0.78 -0.77
N SER A 25 5.42 1.73 -0.22
CA SER A 25 5.34 3.08 -0.75
C SER A 25 6.59 3.89 -0.44
N GLU A 26 7.13 3.79 0.78
CA GLU A 26 8.31 4.52 1.25
C GLU A 26 9.61 4.02 0.61
N LYS A 27 9.70 2.70 0.36
CA LYS A 27 10.85 2.10 -0.34
C LYS A 27 10.86 2.39 -1.85
N GLY A 28 9.77 2.93 -2.38
CA GLY A 28 9.56 3.18 -3.80
C GLY A 28 9.09 1.93 -4.55
N HIS A 29 8.13 2.13 -5.46
CA HIS A 29 7.78 1.15 -6.48
C HIS A 29 8.56 1.41 -7.76
N GLY A 30 8.90 0.35 -8.50
CA GLY A 30 9.70 0.47 -9.72
C GLY A 30 9.11 1.40 -10.77
N ASP A 31 7.77 1.44 -10.89
CA ASP A 31 7.08 2.39 -11.75
C ASP A 31 6.63 3.60 -10.92
N MET A 32 7.42 4.67 -10.96
CA MET A 32 7.25 5.90 -10.18
C MET A 32 6.04 6.76 -10.61
N ALA A 33 5.18 6.24 -11.49
CA ALA A 33 3.96 6.91 -11.94
C ALA A 33 2.88 6.96 -10.85
N ILE A 34 2.94 6.09 -9.85
CA ILE A 34 1.95 6.03 -8.76
C ILE A 34 2.69 6.14 -7.43
N SER A 35 2.19 7.00 -6.55
CA SER A 35 2.65 7.13 -5.17
C SER A 35 1.46 7.16 -4.23
N PHE A 36 1.65 6.73 -2.99
CA PHE A 36 0.66 6.86 -1.93
C PHE A 36 1.35 6.90 -0.57
N GLY A 37 0.70 7.45 0.44
CA GLY A 37 1.22 7.53 1.80
C GLY A 37 0.17 8.06 2.76
N LEU A 38 0.43 7.98 4.07
CA LEU A 38 -0.51 8.48 5.08
C LEU A 38 -0.69 10.00 4.97
N VAL A 39 -1.92 10.47 5.21
CA VAL A 39 -2.21 11.90 5.37
C VAL A 39 -1.54 12.45 6.63
N ASP A 40 -1.62 11.70 7.73
CA ASP A 40 -1.00 12.01 9.02
C ASP A 40 -0.14 10.82 9.47
N THR A 41 1.17 11.05 9.64
CA THR A 41 2.12 10.01 10.06
C THR A 41 1.92 9.56 11.50
N SER A 42 1.18 10.31 12.30
CA SER A 42 0.83 9.95 13.67
C SER A 42 -0.44 9.09 13.77
N ASP A 43 -1.20 8.94 12.68
CA ASP A 43 -2.39 8.08 12.66
C ASP A 43 -2.01 6.60 12.79
N THR A 44 -2.22 6.07 13.98
CA THR A 44 -1.93 4.68 14.33
C THR A 44 -2.92 3.69 13.70
N PHE A 45 -4.10 4.16 13.27
CA PHE A 45 -5.12 3.34 12.63
C PHE A 45 -4.98 3.25 11.11
N LEU A 46 -4.04 4.01 10.52
CA LEU A 46 -3.73 3.97 9.09
C LEU A 46 -4.99 4.21 8.24
N SER A 47 -5.75 5.23 8.61
CA SER A 47 -7.11 5.46 8.13
C SER A 47 -7.11 6.21 6.82
N ASP A 48 -6.44 7.35 6.79
CA ASP A 48 -6.48 8.30 5.68
C ASP A 48 -5.16 8.31 4.90
N TRP A 49 -5.28 8.20 3.58
CA TRP A 49 -4.16 8.09 2.67
C TRP A 49 -4.25 9.11 1.54
N ASN A 50 -3.12 9.73 1.22
CA ASN A 50 -2.93 10.51 0.01
C ASN A 50 -2.43 9.60 -1.11
N GLY A 51 -2.98 9.76 -2.32
CA GLY A 51 -2.53 9.06 -3.52
C GLY A 51 -2.19 10.04 -4.64
N GLY A 52 -1.09 9.80 -5.33
CA GLY A 52 -0.63 10.54 -6.49
C GLY A 52 -0.57 9.64 -7.73
N ILE A 53 -1.04 10.16 -8.86
CA ILE A 53 -0.95 9.49 -10.16
C ILE A 53 -0.39 10.50 -11.17
N LEU A 54 0.72 10.15 -11.79
CA LEU A 54 1.25 10.88 -12.93
C LEU A 54 0.49 10.43 -14.19
N GLY A 55 -0.02 11.41 -14.93
CA GLY A 55 -0.71 11.15 -16.19
C GLY A 55 0.22 10.40 -17.17
N PRO A 56 -0.32 9.48 -17.98
CA PRO A 56 0.50 8.74 -18.94
C PRO A 56 1.14 9.70 -19.95
N PRO A 57 2.33 9.37 -20.47
CA PRO A 57 3.00 10.22 -21.45
C PRO A 57 2.20 10.29 -22.76
N GLY A 58 2.19 11.46 -23.41
CA GLY A 58 1.68 11.61 -24.76
C GLY A 58 0.17 11.78 -24.91
N VAL A 59 -0.57 12.05 -23.82
CA VAL A 59 -1.99 12.43 -23.91
C VAL A 59 -2.08 13.93 -24.22
N ARG A 60 -2.61 14.28 -25.40
CA ARG A 60 -2.97 15.65 -25.81
C ARG A 60 -4.46 15.71 -26.14
#